data_AF-A0A1I2J7E6-F1
#
_entry.id   AF-A0A1I2J7E6-F1
#
_cell.length_a   1.000
_cell.length_b   1.000
_cell.length_c   1.000
_cell.angle_alpha   90.00
_cell.angle_beta   90.00
_cell.angle_gamma   90.00
#
_symmetry.space_group_name_H-M   'P 1'
#
loop_
_entity.id
_entity.type
_entity.pdbx_description
1 polymer ?
#
loop_
_entity_poly.entity_id
_entity_poly.type
_entity_poly.pdbx_seq_one_letter_code
_entity_poly.pdbx_strand_id
1 'polypeptide(L)'
;MTVLFSLVYYYFEVIKIYYIWLFVSFLVSVWMVSYYPNYNENEFVLFTDITTILFFLPGFFLMFHSILVQLLLLIVKKAGAIAPLAIILYILNIVVISFITSYSSIFLNIAISIVCSSLSIIHFFISLYLKKRLGSGKAKL
;
A
#
# COMPACT_ATOMS: atom_id res chain seq x y z
N MET A 1 -30.90 15.70 -19.75
CA MET A 1 -30.94 15.11 -18.39
C MET A 1 -30.46 13.66 -18.34
N THR A 2 -30.80 12.81 -19.32
CA THR A 2 -30.42 11.38 -19.38
C THR A 2 -28.91 11.10 -19.40
N VAL A 3 -28.13 11.88 -20.14
CA VAL A 3 -26.65 11.71 -20.23
C VAL A 3 -25.96 12.02 -18.90
N LEU A 4 -26.42 13.06 -18.19
CA LEU A 4 -25.87 13.46 -16.89
C LEU A 4 -26.12 12.38 -15.84
N PHE A 5 -27.31 11.77 -15.86
CA PHE A 5 -27.69 10.70 -14.92
C PHE A 5 -26.88 9.42 -15.17
N SER A 6 -26.65 9.07 -16.44
CA SER A 6 -25.79 7.95 -16.84
C SER A 6 -24.35 8.13 -16.38
N LEU A 7 -23.79 9.33 -16.49
CA LEU A 7 -22.43 9.65 -16.05
C LEU A 7 -22.29 9.57 -14.52
N VAL A 8 -23.27 10.08 -13.78
CA VAL A 8 -23.29 10.02 -12.31
C VAL A 8 -23.39 8.56 -11.83
N TYR A 9 -24.24 7.75 -12.46
CA TYR A 9 -24.39 6.33 -12.11
C TYR A 9 -23.11 5.54 -12.39
N TYR A 10 -22.52 5.70 -13.57
CA TYR A 10 -21.24 5.07 -13.92
C TYR A 10 -20.13 5.45 -12.93
N TYR A 11 -20.06 6.72 -12.54
CA TYR A 11 -19.08 7.19 -11.57
C TYR A 11 -19.26 6.56 -10.18
N PHE A 12 -20.51 6.40 -9.73
CA PHE A 12 -20.82 5.71 -8.47
C PHE A 12 -20.41 4.24 -8.50
N GLU A 13 -20.66 3.54 -9.60
CA GLU A 13 -20.24 2.15 -9.77
C GLU A 13 -18.71 2.00 -9.76
N VAL A 14 -17.97 2.87 -10.45
CA VAL A 14 -16.50 2.87 -10.43
C VAL A 14 -15.96 3.10 -9.02
N ILE A 15 -16.57 3.99 -8.24
CA ILE A 15 -16.17 4.23 -6.85
C ILE A 15 -16.41 2.99 -5.98
N LYS A 16 -17.56 2.33 -6.09
CA LYS A 16 -17.86 1.11 -5.33
C LYS A 16 -16.88 0.00 -5.66
N ILE A 17 -16.63 -0.23 -6.94
CA ILE A 17 -15.66 -1.23 -7.43
C ILE A 17 -14.28 -0.95 -6.85
N TYR A 18 -13.85 0.31 -6.81
CA TYR A 18 -12.57 0.70 -6.22
C TYR A 18 -12.47 0.37 -4.72
N TYR A 19 -13.50 0.65 -3.92
CA TYR A 19 -13.50 0.29 -2.50
C TYR A 19 -13.56 -1.22 -2.25
N ILE A 20 -14.26 -1.97 -3.11
CA ILE A 20 -14.28 -3.44 -3.07
C ILE A 20 -12.87 -3.98 -3.34
N TRP A 21 -12.19 -3.47 -4.37
CA TRP A 21 -10.81 -3.85 -4.67
C TRP A 21 -9.84 -3.53 -3.54
N LEU A 22 -10.00 -2.37 -2.90
CA LEU A 22 -9.21 -1.97 -1.73
C LEU A 22 -9.39 -2.96 -0.57
N PHE A 23 -10.63 -3.38 -0.29
CA PHE A 23 -10.92 -4.37 0.73
C PHE A 23 -10.37 -5.76 0.39
N VAL A 24 -10.49 -6.19 -0.88
CA VAL A 24 -9.90 -7.44 -1.36
C VAL A 24 -8.38 -7.41 -1.23
N SER A 25 -7.72 -6.31 -1.63
CA SER A 25 -6.27 -6.12 -1.44
C SER A 25 -5.87 -6.18 0.03
N PHE A 26 -6.71 -5.69 0.95
CA PHE A 26 -6.46 -5.80 2.38
C PHE A 26 -6.51 -7.25 2.85
N LEU A 27 -7.57 -7.99 2.51
CA LEU A 27 -7.67 -9.40 2.85
C LEU A 27 -6.51 -10.22 2.27
N VAL A 28 -6.13 -9.96 1.02
CA VAL A 28 -4.98 -10.61 0.38
C VAL A 28 -3.68 -10.28 1.10
N SER A 29 -3.48 -9.01 1.52
CA SER A 29 -2.28 -8.63 2.28
C SER A 29 -2.22 -9.35 3.64
N VAL A 30 -3.33 -9.43 4.38
CA VAL A 30 -3.39 -10.16 5.65
C VAL A 30 -3.17 -11.65 5.45
N TRP A 31 -3.80 -12.23 4.43
CA TRP A 31 -3.65 -13.64 4.08
C TRP A 31 -2.22 -13.99 3.67
N MET A 32 -1.52 -13.10 2.96
CA MET A 32 -0.11 -13.26 2.60
C MET A 32 0.79 -13.47 3.82
N VAL A 33 0.47 -12.92 4.99
CA VAL A 33 1.24 -13.15 6.23
C VAL A 33 1.28 -14.65 6.58
N SER A 34 0.22 -15.41 6.30
CA SER A 34 0.22 -16.87 6.51
C SER A 34 1.10 -17.64 5.52
N TYR A 35 1.48 -17.01 4.40
CA TYR A 35 2.42 -17.54 3.41
C TYR A 35 3.81 -16.94 3.56
N TYR A 36 4.08 -16.25 4.68
CA TYR A 36 5.44 -15.83 4.98
C TYR A 36 6.33 -17.07 4.98
N PRO A 37 7.47 -17.03 4.26
CA PRO A 37 8.25 -18.22 4.03
C PRO A 37 8.71 -18.84 5.35
N ASN A 38 8.33 -20.10 5.53
CA ASN A 38 8.80 -20.88 6.65
C ASN A 38 10.16 -21.48 6.27
N TYR A 39 11.15 -21.20 7.09
CA TYR A 39 12.50 -21.73 6.90
C TYR A 39 12.65 -23.16 7.45
N ASN A 40 11.67 -23.65 8.19
CA ASN A 40 11.65 -25.04 8.64
C ASN A 40 11.43 -25.97 7.44
N GLU A 41 12.34 -26.94 7.27
CA GLU A 41 12.32 -27.95 6.19
C GLU A 41 12.45 -27.37 4.77
N ASN A 42 12.99 -26.17 4.64
CA ASN A 42 13.13 -25.51 3.35
C ASN A 42 14.37 -26.00 2.59
N GLU A 43 14.15 -26.84 1.57
CA GLU A 43 15.21 -27.38 0.71
C GLU A 43 15.92 -26.30 -0.14
N PHE A 44 15.27 -25.16 -0.37
CA PHE A 44 15.78 -24.08 -1.22
C PHE A 44 15.77 -22.73 -0.49
N VAL A 45 16.53 -22.64 0.59
CA VAL A 45 16.66 -21.43 1.43
C VAL A 45 17.03 -20.20 0.60
N LEU A 46 18.02 -20.29 -0.28
CA LEU A 46 18.46 -19.14 -1.09
C LEU A 46 17.38 -18.65 -2.07
N PHE A 47 16.67 -19.58 -2.72
CA PHE A 47 15.57 -19.23 -3.61
C PHE A 47 14.43 -18.56 -2.83
N THR A 48 14.16 -19.06 -1.63
CA THR A 48 13.18 -18.49 -0.72
C THR A 48 13.57 -17.07 -0.31
N ASP A 49 14.83 -16.82 0.06
CA ASP A 49 15.31 -15.47 0.40
C ASP A 49 15.12 -14.48 -0.75
N ILE A 50 15.52 -14.88 -1.96
CA ILE A 50 15.40 -14.04 -3.16
C ILE A 50 13.94 -13.71 -3.44
N THR A 51 13.06 -14.72 -3.43
CA THR A 51 11.64 -14.51 -3.70
C THR A 51 10.96 -13.65 -2.64
N THR A 52 11.37 -13.81 -1.38
CA THR A 52 10.84 -13.04 -0.24
C THR A 52 11.22 -11.58 -0.33
N ILE A 53 12.51 -11.30 -0.56
CA ILE A 53 13.05 -9.94 -0.58
C ILE A 53 12.62 -9.19 -1.85
N LEU A 54 12.59 -9.85 -3.01
CA LEU A 54 12.33 -9.19 -4.28
C LEU A 54 10.84 -9.06 -4.62
N PHE A 55 10.01 -10.03 -4.22
CA PHE A 55 8.61 -10.06 -4.65
C PHE A 55 7.65 -9.94 -3.48
N PHE A 56 7.79 -10.79 -2.46
CA PHE A 56 6.82 -10.87 -1.38
C PHE A 56 6.80 -9.60 -0.52
N LEU A 57 7.96 -9.19 0.01
CA LEU A 57 8.08 -8.01 0.86
C LEU A 57 7.62 -6.74 0.12
N PRO A 58 8.13 -6.39 -1.08
CA PRO A 58 7.70 -5.19 -1.79
C PRO A 58 6.21 -5.20 -2.13
N GLY A 59 5.66 -6.36 -2.55
CA GLY A 59 4.25 -6.50 -2.91
C GLY A 59 3.32 -6.37 -1.70
N PHE A 60 3.65 -7.04 -0.60
CA PHE A 60 2.93 -6.91 0.66
C PHE A 60 2.90 -5.46 1.12
N PHE A 61 4.05 -4.76 1.09
CA PHE A 61 4.13 -3.36 1.53
C PHE A 61 3.38 -2.40 0.63
N LEU A 62 3.49 -2.56 -0.69
CA LEU A 62 2.73 -1.75 -1.64
C LEU A 62 1.23 -1.87 -1.39
N MET A 63 0.72 -3.08 -1.20
CA MET A 63 -0.71 -3.29 -0.94
C MET A 63 -1.12 -2.77 0.43
N PHE A 64 -0.44 -3.23 1.49
CA PHE A 64 -0.75 -2.86 2.88
C PHE A 64 -0.73 -1.35 3.09
N HIS A 65 0.30 -0.67 2.56
CA HIS A 65 0.41 0.76 2.68
C HIS A 65 -0.63 1.52 1.86
N SER A 66 -0.95 1.06 0.65
CA SER A 66 -1.97 1.70 -0.19
C SER A 66 -3.31 1.76 0.53
N ILE A 67 -3.65 0.71 1.27
CA ILE A 67 -4.87 0.63 2.08
C ILE A 67 -4.82 1.62 3.25
N LEU A 68 -3.72 1.63 4.01
CA LEU A 68 -3.57 2.55 5.14
C LEU A 68 -3.64 4.02 4.70
N VAL A 69 -2.96 4.35 3.60
CA VAL A 69 -3.03 5.66 2.95
C VAL A 69 -4.46 6.03 2.61
N GLN A 70 -5.20 5.13 1.96
CA GLN A 70 -6.57 5.41 1.53
C GLN A 70 -7.51 5.56 2.73
N LEU A 71 -7.34 4.74 3.77
CA LEU A 71 -8.08 4.86 5.02
C LEU A 71 -7.81 6.21 5.71
N LEU A 72 -6.55 6.64 5.74
CA LEU A 72 -6.16 7.92 6.32
C LEU A 72 -6.63 9.12 5.48
N LEU A 73 -6.63 9.03 4.15
CA LEU A 73 -7.21 10.07 3.29
C LEU A 73 -8.72 10.22 3.44
N LEU A 74 -9.45 9.17 3.86
CA LEU A 74 -10.87 9.27 4.21
C LEU A 74 -11.08 10.07 5.50
N ILE A 75 -10.18 9.91 6.47
CA ILE A 75 -10.24 10.59 7.78
C ILE A 75 -9.74 12.04 7.63
N VAL A 76 -8.66 12.25 6.90
CA VAL A 76 -7.96 13.54 6.79
C VAL A 76 -8.44 14.31 5.57
N LYS A 77 -9.41 15.20 5.78
CA LYS A 77 -9.96 16.08 4.73
C LYS A 77 -9.12 17.33 4.44
N LYS A 78 -8.10 17.63 5.26
CA LYS A 78 -7.26 18.85 5.13
C LYS A 78 -5.95 18.58 4.41
N ALA A 79 -5.68 19.34 3.35
CA ALA A 79 -4.46 19.22 2.54
C ALA A 79 -3.16 19.47 3.34
N GLY A 80 -3.19 20.31 4.38
CA GLY A 80 -2.02 20.59 5.22
C GLY A 80 -1.58 19.43 6.11
N ALA A 81 -2.42 18.41 6.30
CA ALA A 81 -2.10 17.26 7.14
C ALA A 81 -1.45 16.09 6.37
N ILE A 82 -1.25 16.22 5.05
CA ILE A 82 -0.70 15.14 4.20
C ILE A 82 0.77 14.82 4.55
N ALA A 83 1.60 15.84 4.79
CA ALA A 83 3.01 15.67 5.12
C ALA A 83 3.24 14.95 6.47
N PRO A 84 2.61 15.38 7.60
CA PRO A 84 2.75 14.63 8.85
C PRO A 84 2.14 13.22 8.76
N LEU A 85 1.11 13.02 7.95
CA LEU A 85 0.54 11.68 7.68
C LEU A 85 1.57 10.74 7.06
N ALA A 86 2.32 11.21 6.08
CA ALA A 86 3.31 10.42 5.38
C ALA A 86 4.43 9.96 6.34
N ILE A 87 4.83 10.83 7.27
CA ILE A 87 5.83 10.51 8.31
C ILE A 87 5.28 9.46 9.28
N ILE A 88 4.05 9.61 9.76
CA ILE A 88 3.41 8.63 10.65
C ILE A 88 3.30 7.27 9.96
N LEU A 89 2.87 7.26 8.71
CA LEU A 89 2.76 6.05 7.89
C LEU A 89 4.11 5.36 7.65
N TYR A 90 5.17 6.14 7.47
CA TYR A 90 6.53 5.63 7.33
C TYR A 90 7.00 4.92 8.61
N ILE A 91 6.79 5.55 9.77
CA ILE A 91 7.13 4.96 11.07
C ILE A 91 6.31 3.69 11.31
N LEU A 92 5.01 3.72 11.04
CA LEU A 92 4.13 2.56 11.19
C LEU A 92 4.59 1.39 10.32
N ASN A 93 5.00 1.66 9.08
CA ASN A 93 5.56 0.63 8.19
C ASN A 93 6.84 0.01 8.78
N ILE A 94 7.76 0.81 9.30
CA ILE A 94 8.99 0.28 9.94
C ILE A 94 8.64 -0.65 11.11
N VAL A 95 7.66 -0.28 11.94
CA VAL A 95 7.21 -1.10 13.06
C VAL A 95 6.61 -2.41 12.56
N VAL A 96 5.72 -2.37 11.57
CA VAL A 96 5.10 -3.57 10.99
C VAL A 96 6.15 -4.48 10.35
N ILE A 97 7.13 -3.94 9.63
CA ILE A 97 8.25 -4.72 9.07
C ILE A 97 9.00 -5.43 10.18
N SER A 98 9.38 -4.68 11.23
CA SER A 98 10.15 -5.22 12.35
C SER A 98 9.43 -6.39 13.05
N PHE A 99 8.09 -6.36 13.11
CA PHE A 99 7.28 -7.47 13.65
C PHE A 99 7.18 -8.67 12.71
N ILE A 100 7.07 -8.44 11.40
CA ILE A 100 6.90 -9.51 10.41
C ILE A 100 8.22 -10.22 10.14
N THR A 101 9.29 -9.46 9.94
CA THR A 101 10.49 -10.03 9.35
C THR A 101 11.35 -10.79 10.34
N SER A 102 11.34 -10.45 11.64
CA SER A 102 12.07 -11.11 12.74
C SER A 102 13.37 -11.84 12.32
N TYR A 103 14.12 -11.28 11.39
CA TYR A 103 15.32 -11.93 10.87
C TYR A 103 16.36 -11.97 11.97
N SER A 104 17.22 -12.98 11.94
CA SER A 104 18.30 -13.15 12.93
C SER A 104 19.26 -11.95 12.99
N SER A 105 19.37 -11.17 11.91
CA SER A 105 20.21 -9.97 11.85
C SER A 105 19.40 -8.68 11.89
N ILE A 106 19.62 -7.88 12.94
CA ILE A 106 19.08 -6.53 13.12
C ILE A 106 19.39 -5.62 11.92
N PHE A 107 20.60 -5.73 11.36
CA PHE A 107 21.02 -4.88 10.23
C PHE A 107 20.20 -5.15 8.96
N LEU A 108 19.90 -6.42 8.69
CA LEU A 108 19.09 -6.81 7.53
C LEU A 108 17.65 -6.32 7.69
N ASN A 109 17.07 -6.47 8.89
CA ASN A 109 15.74 -5.95 9.19
C ASN A 109 15.65 -4.43 8.95
N ILE A 110 16.63 -3.66 9.43
CA ILE A 110 16.68 -2.20 9.23
C ILE A 110 16.79 -1.85 7.74
N ALA A 111 17.68 -2.52 7.00
CA ALA A 111 17.86 -2.27 5.57
C ALA A 111 16.58 -2.54 4.77
N ILE A 112 15.94 -3.69 4.99
CA ILE A 112 14.67 -4.06 4.35
C ILE A 112 13.58 -3.07 4.74
N SER A 113 13.55 -2.65 6.01
CA SER A 113 12.56 -1.70 6.53
C SER A 113 12.63 -0.35 5.82
N ILE A 114 13.84 0.18 5.63
CA ILE A 114 14.07 1.45 4.95
C ILE A 114 13.68 1.35 3.48
N VAL A 115 14.12 0.29 2.77
CA VAL A 115 13.85 0.12 1.34
C VAL A 115 12.34 -0.01 1.07
N CYS A 116 11.66 -0.89 1.80
CA CYS A 116 10.23 -1.11 1.61
C CYS A 116 9.41 0.14 1.97
N SER A 117 9.76 0.82 3.07
CA SER A 117 9.07 2.04 3.49
C SER A 117 9.30 3.21 2.52
N SER A 118 10.47 3.27 1.88
CA SER A 118 10.77 4.27 0.86
C SER A 118 9.97 4.04 -0.43
N LEU A 119 9.93 2.80 -0.94
CA LEU A 119 9.11 2.41 -2.10
C LEU A 119 7.62 2.75 -1.88
N SER A 120 7.17 2.49 -0.66
CA SER A 120 5.82 2.77 -0.19
C SER A 120 5.46 4.27 -0.24
N ILE A 121 6.35 5.14 0.25
CA ILE A 121 6.18 6.61 0.14
C ILE A 121 6.16 7.06 -1.32
N ILE A 122 7.06 6.52 -2.15
CA ILE A 122 7.12 6.87 -3.57
C ILE A 122 5.78 6.55 -4.24
N HIS A 123 5.23 5.35 -3.99
CA HIS A 123 3.92 4.96 -4.47
C HIS A 123 2.80 5.91 -3.99
N PHE A 124 2.86 6.36 -2.74
CA PHE A 124 1.92 7.35 -2.20
C PHE A 124 1.98 8.68 -2.97
N PHE A 125 3.17 9.23 -3.22
CA PHE A 125 3.32 10.47 -3.96
C PHE A 125 2.86 10.33 -5.42
N ILE A 126 3.15 9.20 -6.07
CA ILE A 126 2.64 8.90 -7.42
C ILE A 126 1.11 8.89 -7.40
N SER A 127 0.50 8.23 -6.41
CA SER A 127 -0.96 8.16 -6.26
C SER A 127 -1.58 9.56 -6.07
N LEU A 128 -0.96 10.42 -5.24
CA LEU A 128 -1.40 11.80 -5.06
C LEU A 128 -1.26 12.64 -6.34
N TYR A 129 -0.15 12.49 -7.05
CA TYR A 129 0.11 13.19 -8.31
C TYR A 129 -0.95 12.82 -9.36
N LEU A 130 -1.21 11.52 -9.53
CA LEU A 130 -2.25 11.02 -10.45
C LEU A 130 -3.64 11.52 -10.03
N LYS A 131 -3.98 11.45 -8.74
CA LYS A 131 -5.27 11.94 -8.22
C LYS A 131 -5.47 13.43 -8.48
N LYS A 132 -4.44 14.26 -8.27
CA LYS A 132 -4.49 15.70 -8.55
C LYS A 132 -4.67 15.97 -10.04
N ARG A 133 -3.94 15.26 -10.91
CA ARG A 133 -4.03 15.42 -12.38
C ARG A 133 -5.40 15.01 -12.92
N LEU A 134 -5.94 13.90 -12.45
CA LEU A 134 -7.28 13.42 -12.83
C LEU A 134 -8.39 14.31 -12.24
N GLY A 135 -8.18 14.86 -11.03
CA GLY A 135 -9.09 15.82 -10.39
C GLY A 135 -9.10 17.19 -11.07
N SER A 136 -7.95 17.70 -11.54
CA SER A 136 -7.89 19.00 -12.24
C SER A 136 -8.51 18.95 -13.64
N GLY A 137 -8.61 17.77 -14.25
CA GLY A 137 -9.38 17.57 -15.48
C GLY A 137 -10.89 17.74 -15.30
N LYS A 138 -11.41 17.56 -14.06
CA LYS A 138 -12.83 17.75 -13.73
C LYS A 138 -13.25 19.20 -13.51
N ALA A 139 -12.30 20.13 -13.35
CA ALA A 139 -12.59 21.55 -13.17
C ALA A 139 -12.63 22.34 -14.50
N LYS A 140 -12.42 21.65 -15.63
CA LYS A 140 -12.40 22.24 -16.99
C LYS A 140 -13.48 21.69 -17.93
N LEU A 141 -14.45 20.94 -17.40
CA LEU A 141 -15.67 20.49 -18.09
C LEU A 141 -16.88 21.02 -17.33
#